data_AF-A0A0P7GTZ5-F1
#
_entry.id   AF-A0A0P7GTZ5-F1
#
_cell.length_a   1.000
_cell.length_b   1.000
_cell.length_c   1.000
_cell.angle_alpha   90.00
_cell.angle_beta   90.00
_cell.angle_gamma   90.00
#
_symmetry.space_group_name_H-M   'P 1'
#
loop_
_entity.id
_entity.type
_entity.pdbx_description
1 polymer ?
#
loop_
_entity_poly.entity_id
_entity_poly.type
_entity_poly.pdbx_seq_one_letter_code
_entity_poly.pdbx_strand_id
1 'polypeptide(L)'
;MVFGLSGSQLFGVGLAVVGTIVLAFSGRYVWRATSIYRAEVVSMLGETTPRALVRVSGTAQQGDADLLSAPFSGNDCLALRYAVEERRLSPFLLPWFVTIHELAGSDAFRVRTAEADVDIVEPARTVTLEREIVATVPPSDEPPSASHGSSGPLTPSQ
;
A
#
# COMPACT_ATOMS: atom_id res chain seq x y z
N MET A 1 -50.79 10.14 -9.93
CA MET A 1 -50.06 11.14 -9.11
C MET A 1 -49.91 10.55 -7.73
N VAL A 2 -48.68 10.39 -7.23
CA VAL A 2 -48.41 9.96 -5.86
C VAL A 2 -47.76 11.18 -5.19
N PHE A 3 -48.36 11.70 -4.12
CA PHE A 3 -47.94 12.93 -3.42
C PHE A 3 -47.85 14.23 -4.25
N GLY A 4 -48.62 14.36 -5.34
CA GLY A 4 -48.63 15.59 -6.16
C GLY A 4 -47.43 15.77 -7.10
N LEU A 5 -46.54 14.77 -7.18
CA LEU A 5 -45.39 14.76 -8.09
C LEU A 5 -45.73 14.04 -9.40
N SER A 6 -45.22 14.58 -10.51
CA SER A 6 -45.25 13.93 -11.82
C SER A 6 -44.23 12.77 -11.87
N GLY A 7 -44.42 11.83 -12.80
CA GLY A 7 -43.50 10.69 -12.95
C GLY A 7 -42.06 11.11 -13.25
N SER A 8 -41.87 12.21 -14.00
CA SER A 8 -40.55 12.76 -14.28
C SER A 8 -39.90 13.40 -13.04
N GLN A 9 -40.68 14.02 -12.17
CA GLN A 9 -40.17 14.55 -10.89
C GLN A 9 -39.73 13.42 -9.96
N LEU A 10 -40.49 12.33 -9.86
CA LEU A 10 -40.11 11.16 -9.06
C LEU A 10 -38.81 10.52 -9.59
N PHE A 11 -38.69 10.39 -10.91
CA PHE A 11 -37.46 9.89 -11.54
C PHE A 11 -36.25 10.80 -11.26
N GLY A 12 -36.43 12.12 -11.39
CA GLY A 12 -35.38 13.11 -11.09
C GLY A 12 -34.93 13.06 -9.63
N VAL A 13 -35.87 12.95 -8.68
CA VAL A 13 -35.56 12.78 -7.25
C VAL A 13 -34.79 11.47 -7.02
N GLY A 14 -35.20 10.38 -7.66
CA GLY A 14 -34.47 9.11 -7.60
C GLY A 14 -33.02 9.24 -8.04
N LEU A 15 -32.78 9.86 -9.20
CA LEU A 15 -31.42 10.11 -9.70
C LEU A 15 -30.62 11.03 -8.78
N ALA A 16 -31.24 12.07 -8.23
CA ALA A 16 -30.57 12.98 -7.30
C ALA A 16 -30.16 12.28 -6.00
N VAL A 17 -31.00 11.39 -5.47
CA VAL A 17 -30.67 10.58 -4.28
C VAL A 17 -29.50 9.65 -4.58
N VAL A 18 -29.55 8.92 -5.70
CA VAL A 18 -28.46 8.02 -6.11
C VAL A 18 -27.15 8.80 -6.32
N GLY A 19 -27.20 9.91 -7.04
CA GLY A 19 -26.03 10.78 -7.26
C GLY A 19 -25.46 11.32 -5.95
N THR A 20 -26.31 11.73 -5.01
CA THR A 20 -25.89 12.19 -3.68
C THR A 20 -25.20 11.08 -2.90
N ILE A 21 -25.72 9.85 -2.94
CA ILE A 21 -25.12 8.69 -2.29
C ILE A 21 -23.73 8.44 -2.87
N VAL A 22 -23.62 8.37 -4.21
CA VAL A 22 -22.33 8.16 -4.89
C VAL A 22 -21.34 9.27 -4.51
N LEU A 23 -21.74 10.54 -4.55
CA LEU A 23 -20.88 11.67 -4.17
C LEU A 23 -20.45 11.60 -2.69
N ALA A 24 -21.33 11.18 -1.78
CA ALA A 24 -20.99 11.04 -0.37
C ALA A 24 -19.95 9.92 -0.16
N PHE A 25 -20.11 8.77 -0.82
CA PHE A 25 -19.13 7.69 -0.76
C PHE A 25 -17.80 8.10 -1.39
N SER A 26 -17.80 8.68 -2.60
CA SER A 26 -16.59 9.17 -3.27
C SER A 26 -15.90 10.28 -2.47
N GLY A 27 -16.66 11.24 -1.97
CA GLY A 27 -16.17 12.35 -1.14
C GLY A 27 -15.52 11.87 0.15
N ARG A 28 -16.03 10.80 0.77
CA ARG A 28 -15.42 10.18 1.95
C ARG A 28 -14.00 9.66 1.67
N TYR A 29 -13.76 9.07 0.50
CA TYR A 29 -12.42 8.61 0.10
C TYR A 29 -11.47 9.80 -0.12
N VAL A 30 -11.92 10.84 -0.83
CA VAL A 30 -11.13 12.06 -1.07
C VAL A 30 -10.80 12.77 0.25
N TRP A 31 -11.78 12.87 1.16
CA TRP A 31 -11.58 13.46 2.47
C TRP A 31 -10.52 12.70 3.29
N ARG A 32 -10.56 11.37 3.28
CA ARG A 32 -9.52 10.57 3.95
C ARG A 32 -8.14 10.81 3.35
N ALA A 33 -8.00 10.81 2.02
CA ALA A 33 -6.72 11.07 1.38
C ALA A 33 -6.19 12.47 1.71
N THR A 34 -7.05 13.49 1.62
CA THR A 34 -6.66 14.88 1.92
C THR A 34 -6.37 15.12 3.41
N SER A 35 -7.04 14.40 4.31
CA SER A 35 -6.77 14.48 5.75
C SER A 35 -5.38 14.00 6.13
N ILE A 36 -4.81 13.04 5.38
CA ILE A 36 -3.42 12.57 5.59
C ILE A 36 -2.43 13.66 5.18
N TYR A 37 -2.66 14.33 4.06
CA TYR A 37 -1.80 15.45 3.61
C TYR A 37 -1.88 16.68 4.51
N ARG A 38 -3.02 16.88 5.17
CA ARG A 38 -3.23 17.97 6.13
C ARG A 38 -2.89 17.60 7.57
N ALA A 39 -2.47 16.37 7.82
CA ALA A 39 -2.07 15.95 9.16
C ALA A 39 -0.88 16.79 9.63
N GLU A 40 -0.92 17.17 10.90
CA GLU A 40 0.15 17.94 11.52
C GLU A 40 1.43 17.09 11.55
N VAL A 41 2.54 17.73 11.20
CA VAL A 41 3.85 17.10 11.27
C VAL A 41 4.31 17.20 12.71
N VAL A 42 4.46 16.06 13.37
CA VAL A 42 4.86 15.97 14.76
C VAL A 42 6.13 15.14 14.88
N SER A 43 7.01 15.56 15.78
CA SER A 43 8.23 14.81 16.12
C SER A 43 8.08 13.93 17.35
N MET A 44 7.06 14.16 18.17
CA MET A 44 6.74 13.36 19.35
C MET A 44 5.25 13.07 19.41
N LEU A 45 4.88 11.86 19.83
CA LEU A 45 3.47 11.47 20.01
C LEU A 45 2.87 11.94 21.33
N GLY A 46 3.69 12.30 22.33
CA GLY A 46 3.25 12.62 23.69
C GLY A 46 2.26 13.78 23.81
N GLU A 47 2.20 14.67 22.81
CA GLU A 47 1.33 15.85 22.81
C GLU A 47 0.04 15.64 21.98
N THR A 48 -0.15 14.48 21.37
CA THR A 48 -1.24 14.26 20.41
C THR A 48 -2.49 13.67 21.04
N THR A 49 -3.66 14.19 20.62
CA THR A 49 -4.96 13.69 21.10
C THR A 49 -5.15 12.23 20.64
N PRO A 50 -5.63 11.33 21.51
CA PRO A 50 -5.94 9.95 21.11
C PRO A 50 -6.81 9.91 19.85
N ARG A 51 -6.41 9.10 18.85
CA ARG A 51 -7.09 8.92 17.55
C ARG A 51 -6.93 10.06 16.53
N ALA A 52 -6.10 11.07 16.82
CA ALA A 52 -5.70 12.04 15.80
C ALA A 52 -4.83 11.40 14.72
N LEU A 53 -4.97 11.86 13.47
CA LEU A 53 -4.05 11.50 12.39
C LEU A 53 -2.86 12.45 12.44
N VAL A 54 -1.66 11.88 12.50
CA VAL A 54 -0.41 12.62 12.64
C VAL A 54 0.58 12.17 11.58
N ARG A 55 1.46 13.07 11.16
CA ARG A 55 2.55 12.76 10.23
C ARG A 55 3.87 12.80 10.99
N VAL A 56 4.58 11.68 11.01
CA VAL A 56 5.94 11.58 11.57
C VAL A 56 6.92 11.49 10.42
N SER A 57 8.01 12.26 10.48
CA SER A 57 9.07 12.26 9.48
C SER A 57 10.41 12.08 10.18
N GLY A 58 11.23 11.18 9.67
CA GLY A 58 12.51 10.84 10.28
C GLY A 58 13.22 9.74 9.52
N THR A 59 14.28 9.20 10.12
CA THR A 59 15.02 8.07 9.60
C THR A 59 14.41 6.77 10.12
N ALA A 60 14.02 5.88 9.21
CA ALA A 60 13.56 4.54 9.60
C ALA A 60 14.73 3.71 10.13
N GLN A 61 14.51 3.04 11.25
CA GLN A 61 15.50 2.21 11.96
C GLN A 61 14.84 0.90 12.40
N GLN A 62 15.67 -0.12 12.60
CA GLN A 62 15.21 -1.37 13.19
C GLN A 62 14.64 -1.13 14.58
N GLY A 63 13.44 -1.67 14.82
CA GLY A 63 12.83 -1.72 16.15
C GLY A 63 13.21 -3.02 16.87
N ASP A 64 12.30 -3.52 17.70
CA ASP A 64 12.49 -4.80 18.40
C ASP A 64 12.22 -6.03 17.52
N ALA A 65 11.68 -5.85 16.32
CA ALA A 65 11.39 -6.92 15.39
C ALA A 65 12.56 -7.20 14.42
N ASP A 66 12.54 -8.40 13.84
CA ASP A 66 13.55 -8.86 12.90
C ASP A 66 13.41 -8.16 11.54
N LEU A 67 14.53 -8.04 10.82
CA LEU A 67 14.52 -7.53 9.45
C LEU A 67 14.02 -8.60 8.49
N LEU A 68 13.30 -8.15 7.46
CA LEU A 68 12.88 -9.01 6.36
C LEU A 68 14.01 -9.11 5.34
N SER A 69 14.40 -10.32 4.96
CA SER A 69 15.41 -10.51 3.92
C SER A 69 14.78 -10.50 2.53
N ALA A 70 15.25 -9.62 1.65
CA ALA A 70 14.79 -9.54 0.28
C ALA A 70 15.24 -10.77 -0.52
N PRO A 71 14.34 -11.54 -1.14
CA PRO A 71 14.66 -12.87 -1.65
C PRO A 71 15.65 -12.86 -2.83
N PHE A 72 15.69 -11.80 -3.62
CA PHE A 72 16.53 -11.74 -4.82
C PHE A 72 17.83 -10.93 -4.64
N SER A 73 17.85 -9.96 -3.73
CA SER A 73 19.05 -9.17 -3.44
C SER A 73 19.79 -9.63 -2.18
N GLY A 74 19.11 -10.35 -1.28
CA GLY A 74 19.64 -10.74 0.03
C GLY A 74 19.76 -9.58 1.01
N ASN A 75 19.27 -8.39 0.66
CA ASN A 75 19.35 -7.21 1.53
C ASN A 75 18.33 -7.31 2.66
N ASP A 76 18.76 -6.99 3.88
CA ASP A 76 17.87 -6.88 5.02
C ASP A 76 17.09 -5.56 4.97
N CYS A 77 15.77 -5.65 5.12
CA CYS A 77 14.82 -4.58 4.87
C CYS A 77 13.78 -4.50 6.00
N LEU A 78 13.41 -3.28 6.42
CA LEU A 78 12.31 -3.07 7.37
C LEU A 78 10.95 -3.37 6.75
N ALA A 79 10.82 -3.07 5.45
CA ALA A 79 9.66 -3.38 4.63
C ALA A 79 10.14 -3.73 3.22
N LEU A 80 9.48 -4.69 2.60
CA LEU A 80 9.78 -5.14 1.25
C LEU A 80 8.51 -5.28 0.41
N ARG A 81 8.67 -5.01 -0.88
CA ARG A 81 7.71 -5.38 -1.91
C ARG A 81 8.51 -5.79 -3.12
N TYR A 82 8.39 -7.05 -3.52
CA TYR A 82 9.03 -7.53 -4.73
C TYR A 82 7.97 -8.00 -5.72
N ALA A 83 8.28 -7.83 -6.99
CA ALA A 83 7.48 -8.31 -8.11
C ALA A 83 8.40 -8.99 -9.12
N VAL A 84 7.94 -10.13 -9.64
CA VAL A 84 8.52 -10.81 -10.80
C VAL A 84 7.61 -10.51 -11.98
N GLU A 85 8.19 -9.88 -13.00
CA GLU A 85 7.45 -9.43 -14.16
C GLU A 85 7.94 -10.12 -15.44
N GLU A 86 7.01 -10.57 -16.26
CA GLU A 86 7.28 -11.08 -17.59
C GLU A 86 7.11 -9.97 -18.62
N ARG A 87 8.14 -9.73 -19.43
CA ARG A 87 8.05 -8.83 -20.57
C ARG A 87 7.36 -9.55 -21.74
N ARG A 88 6.10 -9.23 -22.00
CA ARG A 88 5.32 -9.71 -23.14
C ARG A 88 5.29 -8.69 -24.28
N LEU A 89 5.10 -9.16 -25.50
CA LEU A 89 4.79 -8.28 -26.63
C LEU A 89 3.30 -7.98 -26.63
N SER A 90 2.93 -6.70 -26.61
CA SER A 90 1.55 -6.29 -26.85
C SER A 90 1.18 -6.48 -28.33
N PRO A 91 -0.13 -6.52 -28.67
CA PRO A 91 -0.60 -6.50 -30.06
C PRO A 91 -0.09 -5.31 -30.87
N PHE A 92 0.38 -4.25 -30.19
CA PHE A 92 0.92 -3.03 -30.79
C PHE A 92 2.46 -2.98 -30.77
N LEU A 93 3.13 -4.13 -30.60
CA LEU A 93 4.59 -4.30 -30.58
C LEU A 93 5.34 -3.54 -29.47
N LEU A 94 4.61 -2.93 -28.53
CA LEU A 94 5.20 -2.31 -27.34
C LEU A 94 5.38 -3.38 -26.25
N PRO A 95 6.53 -3.40 -25.55
CA PRO A 95 6.72 -4.26 -24.39
C PRO A 95 5.68 -3.93 -23.31
N TRP A 96 5.02 -4.95 -22.79
CA TRP A 96 4.13 -4.86 -21.64
C TRP A 96 4.61 -5.83 -20.55
N PHE A 97 4.71 -5.36 -19.32
CA PHE A 97 5.13 -6.18 -18.19
C PHE A 97 3.91 -6.75 -17.47
N VAL A 98 3.87 -8.08 -17.35
CA VAL A 98 2.83 -8.79 -16.57
C VAL A 98 3.46 -9.27 -15.28
N THR A 99 2.94 -8.82 -14.15
CA THR A 99 3.33 -9.35 -12.84
C THR A 99 2.88 -10.80 -12.73
N ILE A 100 3.85 -11.72 -12.64
CA ILE A 100 3.59 -13.14 -12.43
C ILE A 100 3.46 -13.43 -10.95
N HIS A 101 4.32 -12.82 -10.15
CA HIS A 101 4.37 -13.05 -8.72
C HIS A 101 4.69 -11.75 -8.00
N GLU A 102 4.02 -11.53 -6.88
CA GLU A 102 4.19 -10.35 -6.05
C GLU A 102 4.03 -10.73 -4.59
N LEU A 103 4.89 -10.16 -3.75
CA LEU A 103 4.74 -10.25 -2.30
C LEU A 103 5.13 -8.92 -1.67
N ALA A 104 4.37 -8.51 -0.67
CA ALA A 104 4.63 -7.35 0.15
C ALA A 104 4.63 -7.76 1.63
N GLY A 105 5.55 -7.20 2.40
CA GLY A 105 5.68 -7.44 3.83
C GLY A 105 6.34 -6.26 4.53
N SER A 106 6.00 -6.09 5.81
CA SER A 106 6.65 -5.13 6.71
C SER A 106 6.57 -5.68 8.12
N ASP A 107 7.65 -5.59 8.89
CA ASP A 107 7.60 -5.84 10.32
C ASP A 107 7.52 -4.51 11.10
N ALA A 108 7.45 -4.58 12.43
CA ALA A 108 7.53 -3.41 13.29
C ALA A 108 8.91 -2.74 13.16
N PHE A 109 8.90 -1.41 13.05
CA PHE A 109 10.12 -0.61 12.93
C PHE A 109 9.97 0.71 13.67
N ARG A 110 11.08 1.44 13.81
CA ARG A 110 11.12 2.72 14.50
C ARG A 110 11.41 3.84 13.53
N VAL A 111 10.81 5.01 13.74
CA VAL A 111 11.17 6.24 13.04
C VAL A 111 11.87 7.15 14.02
N ARG A 112 13.17 7.38 13.79
CA ARG A 112 13.98 8.34 14.53
C ARG A 112 13.77 9.73 13.98
N THR A 113 13.10 10.58 14.76
CA THR A 113 12.96 12.00 14.47
C THR A 113 14.12 12.78 15.10
N ALA A 114 14.14 14.11 14.96
CA ALA A 114 15.18 14.92 15.60
C ALA A 114 15.03 14.93 17.14
N GLU A 115 13.82 14.73 17.65
CA GLU A 115 13.48 14.88 19.05
C GLU A 115 13.20 13.56 19.77
N ALA A 116 12.63 12.57 19.08
CA ALA A 116 12.27 11.28 19.66
C ALA A 116 12.29 10.10 18.68
N ASP A 117 12.28 8.91 19.27
CA ASP A 117 12.07 7.65 18.60
C ASP A 117 10.58 7.28 18.64
N VAL A 118 9.98 6.99 17.49
CA VAL A 118 8.57 6.63 17.36
C VAL A 118 8.44 5.19 16.87
N ASP A 119 7.89 4.31 17.69
CA ASP A 119 7.67 2.90 17.34
C ASP A 119 6.41 2.71 16.47
N ILE A 120 6.55 1.94 15.39
CA ILE A 120 5.47 1.54 14.47
C ILE A 120 5.18 0.06 14.73
N VAL A 121 4.13 -0.23 15.51
CA VAL A 121 4.02 -1.50 16.25
C VAL A 121 3.18 -2.59 15.55
N GLU A 122 2.38 -2.29 14.53
CA GLU A 122 1.55 -3.30 13.85
C GLU A 122 1.35 -2.93 12.38
N PRO A 123 1.25 -3.93 11.46
CA PRO A 123 1.91 -3.88 10.16
C PRO A 123 1.61 -2.59 9.43
N ALA A 124 2.65 -1.99 8.85
CA ALA A 124 2.50 -0.84 8.00
C ALA A 124 1.59 -1.23 6.83
N ARG A 125 0.30 -0.86 6.94
CA ARG A 125 -0.73 -1.30 5.98
C ARG A 125 -0.42 -0.86 4.55
N THR A 126 0.40 0.16 4.40
CA THR A 126 0.84 0.67 3.11
C THR A 126 2.24 1.26 3.29
N VAL A 127 3.20 0.69 2.58
CA VAL A 127 4.56 1.23 2.47
C VAL A 127 4.77 1.64 1.02
N THR A 128 5.33 2.84 0.82
CA THR A 128 5.82 3.26 -0.49
C THR A 128 7.34 3.16 -0.44
N LEU A 129 7.89 2.37 -1.35
CA LEU A 129 9.31 2.06 -1.41
C LEU A 129 9.91 2.63 -2.69
N GLU A 130 11.20 2.96 -2.64
CA GLU A 130 11.96 3.16 -3.86
C GLU A 130 12.11 1.82 -4.60
N ARG A 131 12.02 1.86 -5.93
CA ARG A 131 12.06 0.66 -6.77
C ARG A 131 13.48 0.42 -7.28
N GLU A 132 14.00 -0.75 -7.00
CA GLU A 132 15.25 -1.28 -7.56
C GLU A 132 14.95 -2.48 -8.48
N ILE A 133 15.63 -2.55 -9.62
CA ILE A 133 15.53 -3.71 -10.53
C ILE A 133 16.76 -4.60 -10.28
N VAL A 134 16.53 -5.75 -9.63
CA VAL A 134 17.61 -6.69 -9.28
C VAL A 134 18.19 -7.37 -10.53
N ALA A 135 17.33 -7.84 -11.43
CA ALA A 135 17.76 -8.50 -12.66
C ALA A 135 16.72 -8.36 -13.77
N THR A 136 17.18 -8.43 -15.02
CA THR A 136 16.34 -8.68 -16.20
C THR A 136 16.93 -9.88 -16.93
N VAL A 137 16.18 -10.96 -17.00
CA VAL A 137 16.67 -12.26 -17.47
C VAL A 137 15.99 -12.59 -18.80
N PRO A 138 16.74 -12.95 -19.86
CA PRO A 138 16.15 -13.41 -21.11
C PRO A 138 15.55 -14.82 -20.95
N PRO A 139 14.67 -15.25 -21.87
CA PRO A 139 13.89 -16.50 -21.71
C PRO A 139 14.70 -17.78 -21.54
N SER A 140 15.96 -17.78 -21.95
CA SER A 140 16.83 -18.96 -21.97
C SER A 140 17.84 -19.01 -20.83
N ASP A 141 17.86 -17.98 -19.98
CA ASP A 141 18.83 -17.86 -18.88
C ASP A 141 18.16 -18.21 -17.54
N GLU A 142 18.97 -18.73 -16.62
CA GLU A 142 18.53 -19.07 -15.27
C GLU A 142 18.25 -17.77 -14.48
N PRO A 143 17.09 -17.65 -13.80
CA PRO A 143 16.83 -16.52 -12.93
C PRO A 143 17.74 -16.55 -11.68
N PRO A 144 17.97 -15.40 -11.02
CA PRO A 144 18.67 -15.40 -9.75
C PRO A 144 17.96 -16.30 -8.75
N SER A 145 18.72 -17.16 -8.07
CA SER A 145 18.18 -18.04 -7.04
C SER A 145 17.66 -17.19 -5.88
N ALA A 146 16.42 -17.45 -5.46
CA ALA A 146 15.89 -16.83 -4.26
C ALA A 146 16.65 -17.36 -3.04
N SER A 147 17.33 -16.49 -2.28
CA SER A 147 17.93 -16.87 -1.01
C SER A 147 16.80 -17.24 -0.04
N HIS A 148 16.90 -18.44 0.53
CA HIS A 148 15.80 -19.07 1.25
C HIS A 148 15.53 -18.36 2.60
N GLY A 149 14.35 -17.75 2.73
CA GLY A 149 13.73 -17.37 4.00
C GLY A 149 12.27 -17.84 4.02
N SER A 150 12.03 -19.03 4.58
CA SER A 150 10.72 -19.67 4.80
C SER A 150 9.93 -20.16 3.57
N SER A 151 10.30 -21.35 3.10
CA SER A 151 9.32 -22.34 2.62
C SER A 151 8.42 -22.77 3.78
N GLY A 152 7.26 -22.13 3.95
CA GLY A 152 6.15 -22.70 4.71
C GLY A 152 5.33 -23.60 3.76
N PRO A 153 4.98 -24.84 4.13
CA PRO A 153 4.24 -25.73 3.24
C PRO A 153 2.85 -25.15 2.96
N LEU A 154 2.54 -24.95 1.68
CA LEU A 154 1.19 -24.76 1.17
C LEU A 154 0.35 -25.97 1.62
N THR A 155 -0.41 -25.81 2.69
CA THR A 155 -1.47 -26.76 3.03
C THR A 155 -2.70 -26.33 2.22
N PRO A 156 -3.25 -27.18 1.35
CA PRO A 156 -4.50 -26.87 0.69
C PRO A 156 -5.61 -26.89 1.74
N SER A 157 -6.31 -25.76 1.90
CA SER A 157 -7.58 -25.73 2.61
C SER A 157 -8.58 -26.58 1.81
N GLN A 158 -9.02 -27.68 2.41
CA GLN A 158 -10.29 -28.32 2.06
C GLN A 158 -11.46 -27.47 2.57
#